data_AF-A0A936LRG1-F1
#
_entry.id   AF-A0A936LRG1-F1
#
_cell.length_a   1.000
_cell.length_b   1.000
_cell.length_c   1.000
_cell.angle_alpha   90.00
_cell.angle_beta   90.00
_cell.angle_gamma   90.00
#
_symmetry.space_group_name_H-M   'P 1'
#
loop_
_entity.id
_entity.type
_entity.pdbx_description
1 polymer ?
#
loop_
_entity_poly.entity_id
_entity_poly.type
_entity_poly.pdbx_seq_one_letter_code
_entity_poly.pdbx_strand_id
1 'polypeptide(L)'
;MKDRFADFEQAEALFQESYEVYQNEPKLKARPSYALLLKGLGIHYKRIGNFNKALLYLYEAKSATKSSIGTKNWDYYSVLYNIGNVYLEQKNFSAAKEMYMFILNSDELTAEDKEINFPYVKGALISLGDMTGENVPESYAKDIMTKARSSETTNYTLAMTLNQNSVWLYNHHRYAEALESDREALNIANGVYSPESDLLNGIYFNLCSDYLKINQPDSARKYFFLSYNATKKKLLNSFKFMADSEVDLLTQKMLHYNSILIGKKEFNSKSYAGLLYDDALLYRGILQYSRYIKNKLINCDTNAHKLFEKYKSSKRLLANEYSKPLSEQKRISDLEETANFCERQLNSHVQGIEKLLDLVSWKQVHSQLKSGEAAIEFIRLNIGEDSPLLDSFWYAALLIRPEFPNPEFILMCEEQKLRAIISDDPKKRMDYVSKLYVPESIEENNSKSLEHFIWKPLEPFLNQVKTIYYSPVGLLHRLNLGPIVQSKSKHLLMNDYQFILMSSTRNLVSDPTFKDSISNDCVFIGGIEYELDIDTNKLVASP
;
A
#
# COMPACT_ATOMS: atom_id res chain seq x y z
N MET A 1 -15.75 -15.74 -21.73
CA MET A 1 -16.05 -15.16 -20.40
C MET A 1 -14.87 -15.30 -19.42
N LYS A 2 -13.66 -15.65 -19.87
CA LYS A 2 -12.45 -15.77 -19.02
C LYS A 2 -11.71 -14.43 -18.78
N ASP A 3 -11.89 -13.44 -19.66
CA ASP A 3 -11.03 -12.24 -19.67
C ASP A 3 -11.69 -10.95 -19.16
N ARG A 4 -12.98 -10.93 -18.78
CA ARG A 4 -13.66 -9.65 -18.44
C ARG A 4 -13.33 -9.09 -17.05
N PHE A 5 -12.70 -9.87 -16.18
CA PHE A 5 -12.45 -9.46 -14.78
C PHE A 5 -10.97 -9.55 -14.36
N ALA A 6 -10.09 -9.93 -15.28
CA ALA A 6 -8.65 -10.12 -15.02
C ALA A 6 -7.74 -9.02 -15.62
N ASP A 7 -8.33 -8.01 -16.30
CA ASP A 7 -7.59 -6.89 -16.92
C ASP A 7 -8.16 -5.52 -16.47
N PHE A 8 -8.38 -5.35 -15.15
CA PHE A 8 -8.76 -4.02 -14.62
C PHE A 8 -7.57 -3.04 -14.58
N GLU A 9 -6.36 -3.55 -14.72
CA GLU A 9 -5.11 -2.80 -14.71
C GLU A 9 -4.87 -2.11 -16.06
N GLN A 10 -5.17 -2.79 -17.18
CA GLN A 10 -5.30 -2.14 -18.50
C GLN A 10 -6.49 -1.18 -18.55
N ALA A 11 -7.51 -1.43 -17.71
CA ALA A 11 -8.72 -0.62 -17.70
C ALA A 11 -8.48 0.80 -17.20
N GLU A 12 -7.46 1.11 -16.39
CA GLU A 12 -7.22 2.49 -15.93
C GLU A 12 -6.74 3.40 -17.08
N ALA A 13 -5.77 2.96 -17.89
CA ALA A 13 -5.33 3.72 -19.06
C ALA A 13 -6.50 3.94 -20.03
N LEU A 14 -7.28 2.87 -20.28
CA LEU A 14 -8.50 2.95 -21.09
C LEU A 14 -9.57 3.84 -20.45
N PHE A 15 -9.69 3.86 -19.12
CA PHE A 15 -10.62 4.71 -18.40
C PHE A 15 -10.19 6.18 -18.49
N GLN A 16 -8.91 6.49 -18.36
CA GLN A 16 -8.39 7.85 -18.47
C GLN A 16 -8.48 8.35 -19.92
N GLU A 17 -8.09 7.55 -20.91
CA GLU A 17 -8.27 7.87 -22.33
C GLU A 17 -9.75 8.09 -22.67
N SER A 18 -10.62 7.19 -22.20
CA SER A 18 -12.06 7.36 -22.37
C SER A 18 -12.54 8.63 -21.68
N TYR A 19 -12.07 8.92 -20.47
CA TYR A 19 -12.45 10.10 -19.69
C TYR A 19 -12.04 11.38 -20.42
N GLU A 20 -10.83 11.44 -20.99
CA GLU A 20 -10.38 12.56 -21.83
C GLU A 20 -11.28 12.75 -23.06
N VAL A 21 -11.71 11.67 -23.73
CA VAL A 21 -12.68 11.76 -24.84
C VAL A 21 -14.00 12.40 -24.36
N TYR A 22 -14.52 11.98 -23.20
CA TYR A 22 -15.73 12.58 -22.64
C TYR A 22 -15.55 14.03 -22.16
N GLN A 23 -14.34 14.43 -21.74
CA GLN A 23 -14.03 15.83 -21.43
C GLN A 23 -14.00 16.71 -22.69
N ASN A 24 -13.37 16.20 -23.76
CA ASN A 24 -13.26 16.91 -25.04
C ASN A 24 -14.58 16.94 -25.82
N GLU A 25 -15.49 16.00 -25.57
CA GLU A 25 -16.82 15.97 -26.15
C GLU A 25 -17.93 16.00 -25.08
N PRO A 26 -18.26 17.18 -24.52
CA PRO A 26 -19.24 17.30 -23.43
C PRO A 26 -20.62 16.68 -23.72
N LYS A 27 -21.00 16.60 -25.01
CA LYS A 27 -22.25 15.96 -25.46
C LYS A 27 -22.30 14.47 -25.14
N LEU A 28 -21.14 13.80 -25.04
CA LEU A 28 -21.06 12.38 -24.72
C LEU A 28 -21.32 12.08 -23.25
N LYS A 29 -21.19 13.07 -22.35
CA LYS A 29 -21.40 12.90 -20.90
C LYS A 29 -22.85 12.52 -20.53
N ALA A 30 -23.80 12.75 -21.43
CA ALA A 30 -25.19 12.33 -21.27
C ALA A 30 -25.40 10.82 -21.49
N ARG A 31 -24.40 10.09 -22.03
CA ARG A 31 -24.52 8.66 -22.33
C ARG A 31 -24.34 7.81 -21.06
N PRO A 32 -25.07 6.69 -20.92
CA PRO A 32 -24.91 5.78 -19.78
C PRO A 32 -23.48 5.22 -19.64
N SER A 33 -22.75 5.11 -20.75
CA SER A 33 -21.36 4.68 -20.79
C SER A 33 -20.41 5.61 -20.01
N TYR A 34 -20.72 6.91 -19.91
CA TYR A 34 -19.95 7.86 -19.10
C TYR A 34 -20.08 7.54 -17.60
N ALA A 35 -21.29 7.23 -17.15
CA ALA A 35 -21.54 6.85 -15.76
C ALA A 35 -20.85 5.52 -15.39
N LEU A 36 -20.86 4.55 -16.32
CA LEU A 36 -20.16 3.28 -16.14
C LEU A 36 -18.64 3.46 -16.03
N LEU A 37 -18.09 4.33 -16.88
CA LEU A 37 -16.68 4.73 -16.84
C LEU A 37 -16.31 5.34 -15.47
N LEU A 38 -17.07 6.34 -15.02
CA LEU A 38 -16.84 7.00 -13.74
C LEU A 38 -16.96 6.03 -12.55
N LYS A 39 -17.91 5.10 -12.60
CA LYS A 39 -18.04 4.01 -11.62
C LYS A 39 -16.78 3.15 -11.60
N GLY A 40 -16.24 2.80 -12.77
CA GLY A 40 -14.99 2.05 -12.92
C GLY A 40 -13.79 2.78 -12.29
N LEU A 41 -13.62 4.07 -12.59
CA LEU A 41 -12.59 4.92 -11.99
C LEU A 41 -12.73 4.99 -10.46
N GLY A 42 -13.95 5.15 -9.97
CA GLY A 42 -14.25 5.14 -8.54
C GLY A 42 -13.81 3.87 -7.82
N ILE A 43 -14.17 2.70 -8.38
CA ILE A 43 -13.77 1.38 -7.85
C ILE A 43 -12.24 1.22 -7.89
N HIS A 44 -11.61 1.66 -8.98
CA HIS A 44 -10.17 1.61 -9.14
C HIS A 44 -9.44 2.42 -8.06
N TYR A 45 -9.79 3.71 -7.87
CA TYR A 45 -9.15 4.55 -6.86
C TYR A 45 -9.41 4.05 -5.44
N LYS A 46 -10.58 3.43 -5.18
CA LYS A 46 -10.85 2.75 -3.91
C LYS A 46 -9.85 1.62 -3.66
N ARG A 47 -9.58 0.77 -4.67
CA ARG A 47 -8.63 -0.35 -4.55
C ARG A 47 -7.21 0.12 -4.19
N ILE A 48 -6.76 1.22 -4.80
CA ILE A 48 -5.48 1.88 -4.49
C ILE A 48 -5.45 2.48 -3.08
N GLY A 49 -6.63 2.77 -2.50
CA GLY A 49 -6.76 3.43 -1.20
C GLY A 49 -6.91 4.95 -1.29
N ASN A 50 -7.06 5.51 -2.50
CA ASN A 50 -7.35 6.93 -2.69
C ASN A 50 -8.87 7.17 -2.61
N PHE A 51 -9.41 7.15 -1.39
CA PHE A 51 -10.85 7.25 -1.17
C PHE A 51 -11.45 8.59 -1.58
N ASN A 52 -10.68 9.69 -1.48
CA ASN A 52 -11.16 11.01 -1.89
C ASN A 52 -11.45 11.04 -3.39
N LYS A 53 -10.53 10.53 -4.22
CA LYS A 53 -10.78 10.37 -5.66
C LYS A 53 -11.88 9.36 -5.95
N ALA A 54 -11.91 8.25 -5.22
CA ALA A 54 -12.97 7.25 -5.35
C ALA A 54 -14.36 7.88 -5.17
N LEU A 55 -14.56 8.63 -4.08
CA LEU A 55 -15.81 9.35 -3.82
C LEU A 55 -16.11 10.41 -4.88
N LEU A 56 -15.10 11.18 -5.31
CA LEU A 56 -15.27 12.19 -6.37
C LEU A 56 -15.89 11.58 -7.63
N TYR A 57 -15.28 10.52 -8.18
CA TYR A 57 -15.78 9.87 -9.39
C TYR A 57 -17.11 9.15 -9.15
N LEU A 58 -17.33 8.54 -7.99
CA LEU A 58 -18.60 7.86 -7.69
C LEU A 58 -19.76 8.83 -7.51
N TYR A 59 -19.55 10.01 -6.93
CA TYR A 59 -20.58 11.05 -6.83
C TYR A 59 -20.89 11.66 -8.20
N GLU A 60 -19.89 11.82 -9.06
CA GLU A 60 -20.12 12.19 -10.46
C GLU A 60 -20.89 11.09 -11.20
N ALA A 61 -20.51 9.81 -11.01
CA ALA A 61 -21.21 8.67 -11.59
C ALA A 61 -22.67 8.60 -11.14
N LYS A 62 -22.95 8.90 -9.87
CA LYS A 62 -24.32 8.96 -9.31
C LYS A 62 -25.15 10.01 -10.05
N SER A 63 -24.57 11.19 -10.28
CA SER A 63 -25.22 12.29 -11.00
C SER A 63 -25.43 11.95 -12.48
N ALA A 64 -24.42 11.38 -13.14
CA ALA A 64 -24.49 10.96 -14.54
C ALA A 64 -25.51 9.83 -14.77
N THR A 65 -25.56 8.84 -13.86
CA THR A 65 -26.52 7.73 -13.94
C THR A 65 -27.95 8.25 -13.78
N LYS A 66 -28.18 9.10 -12.77
CA LYS A 66 -29.49 9.72 -12.53
C LYS A 66 -30.00 10.49 -13.75
N SER A 67 -29.12 11.26 -14.41
CA SER A 67 -29.49 12.07 -15.58
C SER A 67 -29.67 11.26 -16.86
N SER A 68 -28.93 10.16 -17.05
CA SER A 68 -28.93 9.38 -18.29
C SER A 68 -30.00 8.30 -18.34
N ILE A 69 -30.16 7.53 -17.26
CA ILE A 69 -31.07 6.36 -17.22
C ILE A 69 -32.06 6.40 -16.04
N GLY A 70 -32.04 7.46 -15.23
CA GLY A 70 -32.92 7.61 -14.07
C GLY A 70 -32.49 6.77 -12.85
N THR A 71 -33.37 6.70 -11.85
CA THR A 71 -33.11 6.02 -10.57
C THR A 71 -33.82 4.67 -10.41
N LYS A 72 -34.76 4.32 -11.29
CA LYS A 72 -35.56 3.08 -11.23
C LYS A 72 -34.85 1.87 -11.84
N ASN A 73 -33.57 1.69 -11.52
CA ASN A 73 -32.75 0.58 -12.02
C ASN A 73 -31.59 0.28 -11.07
N TRP A 74 -31.09 -0.96 -11.09
CA TRP A 74 -29.96 -1.35 -10.26
C TRP A 74 -28.67 -0.58 -10.56
N ASP A 75 -28.44 -0.11 -11.79
CA ASP A 75 -27.21 0.61 -12.13
C ASP A 75 -26.99 1.85 -11.25
N TYR A 76 -28.06 2.63 -10.98
CA TYR A 76 -28.01 3.74 -10.04
C TYR A 76 -27.65 3.29 -8.61
N TYR A 77 -28.32 2.27 -8.10
CA TYR A 77 -28.06 1.76 -6.74
C TYR A 77 -26.70 1.07 -6.62
N SER A 78 -26.17 0.50 -7.69
CA SER A 78 -24.81 -0.07 -7.73
C SER A 78 -23.74 1.00 -7.48
N VAL A 79 -23.97 2.25 -7.92
CA VAL A 79 -23.08 3.37 -7.62
C VAL A 79 -23.15 3.71 -6.13
N LEU A 80 -24.36 3.76 -5.55
CA LEU A 80 -24.55 4.01 -4.11
C LEU A 80 -23.91 2.92 -3.25
N TYR A 81 -24.02 1.66 -3.67
CA TYR A 81 -23.37 0.53 -3.02
C TYR A 81 -21.84 0.71 -2.99
N ASN A 82 -21.25 1.14 -4.11
CA ASN A 82 -19.81 1.42 -4.17
C ASN A 82 -19.41 2.63 -3.30
N ILE A 83 -20.24 3.67 -3.22
CA ILE A 83 -20.02 4.79 -2.28
C ILE A 83 -20.03 4.28 -0.84
N GLY A 84 -21.00 3.43 -0.49
CA GLY A 84 -21.07 2.77 0.81
C GLY A 84 -19.79 1.96 1.11
N ASN A 85 -19.28 1.22 0.12
CA ASN A 85 -18.03 0.46 0.27
C ASN A 85 -16.81 1.36 0.49
N VAL A 86 -16.75 2.54 -0.15
CA VAL A 86 -15.68 3.51 0.10
C VAL A 86 -15.77 4.02 1.54
N TYR A 87 -16.97 4.38 2.01
CA TYR A 87 -17.16 4.81 3.40
C TYR A 87 -16.85 3.72 4.41
N LEU A 88 -17.18 2.46 4.09
CA LEU A 88 -16.84 1.31 4.92
C LEU A 88 -15.31 1.16 5.07
N GLU A 89 -14.57 1.24 3.97
CA GLU A 89 -13.09 1.19 3.99
C GLU A 89 -12.48 2.40 4.72
N GLN A 90 -13.15 3.56 4.70
CA GLN A 90 -12.79 4.73 5.51
C GLN A 90 -13.21 4.63 6.98
N LYS A 91 -13.87 3.55 7.41
CA LYS A 91 -14.51 3.39 8.74
C LYS A 91 -15.55 4.45 9.07
N ASN A 92 -16.09 5.14 8.06
CA ASN A 92 -17.26 5.98 8.23
C ASN A 92 -18.52 5.10 8.23
N PHE A 93 -18.66 4.31 9.29
CA PHE A 93 -19.70 3.28 9.41
C PHE A 93 -21.11 3.89 9.36
N SER A 94 -21.30 5.09 9.90
CA SER A 94 -22.58 5.79 9.82
C SER A 94 -22.97 6.07 8.37
N ALA A 95 -22.06 6.67 7.58
CA ALA A 95 -22.35 6.99 6.17
C ALA A 95 -22.48 5.71 5.32
N ALA A 96 -21.67 4.68 5.58
CA ALA A 96 -21.78 3.40 4.89
C ALA A 96 -23.15 2.74 5.13
N LYS A 97 -23.57 2.67 6.40
CA LYS A 97 -24.86 2.11 6.81
C LYS A 97 -26.03 2.87 6.20
N GLU A 98 -25.96 4.20 6.17
CA GLU A 98 -26.97 5.03 5.52
C GLU A 98 -27.13 4.67 4.03
N MET A 99 -26.02 4.54 3.30
CA MET A 99 -26.06 4.16 1.88
C MET A 99 -26.67 2.76 1.68
N TYR A 100 -26.27 1.77 2.49
CA TYR A 100 -26.79 0.40 2.34
C TYR A 100 -28.27 0.30 2.73
N MET A 101 -28.69 0.95 3.81
CA MET A 101 -30.10 0.97 4.23
C MET A 101 -30.97 1.73 3.23
N PHE A 102 -30.47 2.80 2.62
CA PHE A 102 -31.15 3.49 1.53
C PHE A 102 -31.44 2.56 0.34
N ILE A 103 -30.49 1.69 -0.02
CA ILE A 103 -30.69 0.70 -1.10
C ILE A 103 -31.74 -0.35 -0.69
N LEU A 104 -31.66 -0.91 0.52
CA LEU A 104 -32.60 -1.95 0.99
C LEU A 104 -34.05 -1.44 1.14
N ASN A 105 -34.22 -0.17 1.47
CA ASN A 105 -35.52 0.45 1.68
C ASN A 105 -36.10 1.09 0.41
N SER A 106 -35.44 0.94 -0.75
CA SER A 106 -35.94 1.55 -1.98
C SER A 106 -37.17 0.84 -2.54
N ASP A 107 -38.23 1.61 -2.80
CA ASP A 107 -39.43 1.16 -3.51
C ASP A 107 -39.32 1.33 -5.03
N GLU A 108 -38.23 1.93 -5.52
CA GLU A 108 -38.01 2.16 -6.96
C GLU A 108 -37.47 0.94 -7.70
N LEU A 109 -36.90 -0.03 -6.96
CA LEU A 109 -36.35 -1.28 -7.52
C LEU A 109 -37.45 -2.32 -7.74
N THR A 110 -37.37 -3.03 -8.87
CA THR A 110 -38.29 -4.14 -9.17
C THR A 110 -38.08 -5.32 -8.23
N ALA A 111 -39.06 -6.22 -8.12
CA ALA A 111 -38.89 -7.44 -7.31
C ALA A 111 -37.68 -8.27 -7.77
N GLU A 112 -37.46 -8.36 -9.08
CA GLU A 112 -36.32 -9.04 -9.70
C GLU A 112 -34.99 -8.35 -9.34
N ASP A 113 -34.91 -7.01 -9.43
CA ASP A 113 -33.71 -6.27 -9.01
C ASP A 113 -33.38 -6.52 -7.54
N LYS A 114 -34.40 -6.51 -6.67
CA LYS A 114 -34.25 -6.78 -5.24
C LYS A 114 -33.79 -8.21 -5.00
N GLU A 115 -34.36 -9.17 -5.70
CA GLU A 115 -34.01 -10.58 -5.59
C GLU A 115 -32.54 -10.83 -5.94
N ILE A 116 -32.09 -10.30 -7.08
CA ILE A 116 -30.72 -10.48 -7.59
C ILE A 116 -29.70 -9.74 -6.71
N ASN A 117 -30.02 -8.52 -6.26
CA ASN A 117 -28.99 -7.61 -5.78
C ASN A 117 -28.99 -7.33 -4.27
N PHE A 118 -30.11 -7.52 -3.56
CA PHE A 118 -30.14 -7.33 -2.11
C PHE A 118 -29.19 -8.24 -1.33
N PRO A 119 -28.87 -9.48 -1.79
CA PRO A 119 -27.86 -10.28 -1.12
C PRO A 119 -26.51 -9.54 -0.94
N TYR A 120 -26.04 -8.80 -1.96
CA TYR A 120 -24.78 -8.04 -1.86
C TYR A 120 -24.83 -6.91 -0.83
N VAL A 121 -25.97 -6.24 -0.73
CA VAL A 121 -26.17 -5.11 0.20
C VAL A 121 -26.28 -5.63 1.63
N LYS A 122 -27.00 -6.75 1.82
CA LYS A 122 -27.09 -7.43 3.11
C LYS A 122 -25.73 -7.96 3.57
N GLY A 123 -24.93 -8.52 2.67
CA GLY A 123 -23.56 -8.94 2.96
C GLY A 123 -22.68 -7.77 3.42
N ALA A 124 -22.80 -6.60 2.80
CA ALA A 124 -22.06 -5.42 3.23
C ALA A 124 -22.53 -4.88 4.60
N LEU A 125 -23.84 -4.94 4.90
CA LEU A 125 -24.37 -4.57 6.23
C LEU A 125 -23.93 -5.55 7.31
N ILE A 126 -23.86 -6.84 6.98
CA ILE A 126 -23.27 -7.87 7.83
C ILE A 126 -21.81 -7.52 8.15
N SER A 127 -20.97 -7.28 7.15
CA SER A 127 -19.57 -6.89 7.37
C SER A 127 -19.45 -5.60 8.19
N LEU A 128 -20.35 -4.64 7.99
CA LEU A 128 -20.40 -3.41 8.77
C LEU A 128 -20.74 -3.67 10.23
N GLY A 129 -21.78 -4.46 10.51
CA GLY A 129 -22.15 -4.81 11.88
C GLY A 129 -21.06 -5.56 12.62
N ASP A 130 -20.35 -6.45 11.92
CA ASP A 130 -19.18 -7.14 12.46
C ASP A 130 -18.08 -6.16 12.87
N MET A 131 -17.81 -5.13 12.06
CA MET A 131 -16.79 -4.11 12.35
C MET A 131 -17.20 -3.16 13.50
N THR A 132 -18.50 -2.94 13.71
CA THR A 132 -19.01 -2.01 14.74
C THR A 132 -19.46 -2.70 16.02
N GLY A 133 -19.56 -4.03 16.02
CA GLY A 133 -20.23 -4.81 17.07
C GLY A 133 -21.76 -4.62 17.08
N GLU A 134 -22.33 -4.02 16.04
CA GLU A 134 -23.78 -3.90 15.91
C GLU A 134 -24.39 -5.23 15.47
N ASN A 135 -25.46 -5.65 16.16
CA ASN A 135 -26.16 -6.88 15.81
C ASN A 135 -26.91 -6.71 14.47
N VAL A 136 -26.60 -7.57 13.50
CA VAL A 136 -27.27 -7.64 12.20
C VAL A 136 -28.23 -8.81 12.20
N PRO A 137 -29.46 -8.68 11.66
CA PRO A 137 -30.43 -9.77 11.68
C PRO A 137 -29.88 -11.05 11.04
N GLU A 138 -29.92 -12.18 11.76
CA GLU A 138 -29.53 -13.50 11.23
C GLU A 138 -30.34 -13.88 9.97
N SER A 139 -31.55 -13.33 9.84
CA SER A 139 -32.38 -13.46 8.64
C SER A 139 -31.68 -12.97 7.37
N TYR A 140 -30.71 -12.05 7.46
CA TYR A 140 -29.94 -11.58 6.32
C TYR A 140 -29.03 -12.69 5.80
N ALA A 141 -28.23 -13.32 6.66
CA ALA A 141 -27.36 -14.44 6.28
C ALA A 141 -28.18 -15.63 5.74
N LYS A 142 -29.32 -15.93 6.37
CA LYS A 142 -30.21 -17.01 5.92
C LYS A 142 -30.87 -16.73 4.56
N ASP A 143 -31.34 -15.51 4.33
CA ASP A 143 -31.91 -15.09 3.03
C ASP A 143 -30.87 -15.17 1.92
N ILE A 144 -29.66 -14.69 2.19
CA ILE A 144 -28.50 -14.76 1.30
C ILE A 144 -28.23 -16.22 0.86
N MET A 145 -28.11 -17.15 1.83
CA MET A 145 -27.80 -18.56 1.55
C MET A 145 -28.93 -19.30 0.82
N THR A 146 -30.18 -19.03 1.19
CA THR A 146 -31.35 -19.66 0.56
C THR A 146 -31.43 -19.29 -0.92
N LYS A 147 -31.26 -18.00 -1.24
CA LYS A 147 -31.28 -17.48 -2.61
C LYS A 147 -30.14 -18.02 -3.45
N ALA A 148 -28.92 -18.00 -2.90
CA ALA A 148 -27.74 -18.46 -3.61
C ALA A 148 -27.87 -19.93 -4.08
N ARG A 149 -28.59 -20.76 -3.33
CA ARG A 149 -28.85 -22.17 -3.66
C ARG A 149 -30.10 -22.42 -4.50
N SER A 150 -31.00 -21.44 -4.64
CA SER A 150 -32.28 -21.61 -5.34
C SER A 150 -32.31 -21.05 -6.76
N SER A 151 -31.48 -20.06 -7.09
CA SER A 151 -31.45 -19.45 -8.43
C SER A 151 -30.53 -20.19 -9.40
N GLU A 152 -30.77 -20.07 -10.71
CA GLU A 152 -29.80 -20.28 -11.80
C GLU A 152 -28.67 -19.22 -11.73
N THR A 153 -28.18 -18.93 -10.52
CA THR A 153 -27.21 -17.89 -10.24
C THR A 153 -25.90 -18.24 -10.92
N THR A 154 -25.32 -17.25 -11.60
CA THR A 154 -23.97 -17.41 -12.16
C THR A 154 -23.00 -17.85 -11.06
N ASN A 155 -22.06 -18.74 -11.40
CA ASN A 155 -21.04 -19.25 -10.48
C ASN A 155 -20.33 -18.12 -9.70
N TYR A 156 -20.21 -16.91 -10.28
CA TYR A 156 -19.63 -15.74 -9.61
C TYR A 156 -20.43 -15.28 -8.38
N THR A 157 -21.73 -15.04 -8.56
CA THR A 157 -22.61 -14.50 -7.51
C THR A 157 -22.68 -15.44 -6.31
N LEU A 158 -22.78 -16.74 -6.57
CA LEU A 158 -22.79 -17.75 -5.53
C LEU A 158 -21.46 -17.79 -4.75
N ALA A 159 -20.32 -17.78 -5.44
CA ALA A 159 -19.00 -17.80 -4.78
C ALA A 159 -18.76 -16.54 -3.92
N MET A 160 -19.09 -15.35 -4.43
CA MET A 160 -19.01 -14.10 -3.64
C MET A 160 -19.89 -14.17 -2.40
N THR A 161 -21.10 -14.68 -2.56
CA THR A 161 -22.09 -14.76 -1.50
C THR A 161 -21.63 -15.69 -0.37
N LEU A 162 -21.12 -16.87 -0.74
CA LEU A 162 -20.55 -17.83 0.21
C LEU A 162 -19.36 -17.24 0.96
N ASN A 163 -18.51 -16.48 0.27
CA ASN A 163 -17.38 -15.77 0.89
C ASN A 163 -17.82 -14.66 1.86
N GLN A 164 -18.91 -13.93 1.58
CA GLN A 164 -19.46 -12.96 2.53
C GLN A 164 -20.09 -13.64 3.75
N ASN A 165 -20.78 -14.76 3.54
CA ASN A 165 -21.35 -15.56 4.62
C ASN A 165 -20.26 -16.15 5.54
N SER A 166 -19.13 -16.59 4.97
CA SER A 166 -18.03 -17.12 5.78
C SER A 166 -17.45 -16.07 6.72
N VAL A 167 -17.27 -14.82 6.26
CA VAL A 167 -16.81 -13.71 7.11
C VAL A 167 -17.74 -13.49 8.30
N TRP A 168 -19.06 -13.49 8.06
CA TRP A 168 -20.04 -13.35 9.14
C TRP A 168 -19.95 -14.47 10.16
N LEU A 169 -19.91 -15.72 9.68
CA LEU A 169 -19.80 -16.91 10.52
C LEU A 169 -18.51 -16.87 11.34
N TYR A 170 -17.40 -16.46 10.74
CA TYR A 170 -16.11 -16.30 11.41
C TYR A 170 -16.20 -15.28 12.55
N ASN A 171 -16.80 -14.13 12.31
CA ASN A 171 -16.97 -13.08 13.33
C ASN A 171 -17.91 -13.49 14.47
N HIS A 172 -18.87 -14.39 14.19
CA HIS A 172 -19.76 -14.98 15.19
C HIS A 172 -19.18 -16.26 15.84
N HIS A 173 -17.86 -16.48 15.72
CA HIS A 173 -17.13 -17.63 16.27
C HIS A 173 -17.60 -19.01 15.75
N ARG A 174 -18.30 -19.05 14.62
CA ARG A 174 -18.78 -20.28 13.94
C ARG A 174 -17.76 -20.74 12.89
N TYR A 175 -16.53 -20.95 13.33
CA TYR A 175 -15.36 -21.15 12.45
C TYR A 175 -15.46 -22.38 11.53
N ALA A 176 -16.09 -23.46 11.99
CA ALA A 176 -16.27 -24.66 11.16
C ALA A 176 -17.22 -24.40 9.98
N GLU A 177 -18.31 -23.65 10.22
CA GLU A 177 -19.28 -23.31 9.18
C GLU A 177 -18.73 -22.24 8.22
N ALA A 178 -17.91 -21.31 8.74
CA ALA A 178 -17.16 -20.35 7.92
C ALA A 178 -16.26 -21.10 6.93
N LEU A 179 -15.48 -22.06 7.44
CA LEU A 179 -14.59 -22.89 6.64
C LEU A 179 -15.34 -23.69 5.57
N GLU A 180 -16.50 -24.25 5.89
CA GLU A 180 -17.33 -24.94 4.91
C GLU A 180 -17.82 -24.00 3.81
N SER A 181 -18.29 -22.81 4.18
CA SER A 181 -18.74 -21.78 3.22
C SER A 181 -17.62 -21.34 2.29
N ASP A 182 -16.42 -21.07 2.81
CA ASP A 182 -15.28 -20.69 1.98
C ASP A 182 -14.73 -21.82 1.12
N ARG A 183 -14.83 -23.09 1.56
CA ARG A 183 -14.49 -24.25 0.71
C ARG A 183 -15.48 -24.39 -0.45
N GLU A 184 -16.76 -24.17 -0.20
CA GLU A 184 -17.79 -24.15 -1.26
C GLU A 184 -17.51 -23.00 -2.24
N ALA A 185 -17.23 -21.79 -1.73
CA ALA A 185 -16.84 -20.64 -2.53
C ALA A 185 -15.60 -20.93 -3.40
N LEU A 186 -14.57 -21.54 -2.79
CA LEU A 186 -13.34 -21.93 -3.47
C LEU A 186 -13.62 -22.92 -4.60
N ASN A 187 -14.43 -23.94 -4.38
CA ASN A 187 -14.72 -24.94 -5.41
C ASN A 187 -15.37 -24.33 -6.65
N ILE A 188 -16.19 -23.30 -6.48
CA ILE A 188 -16.87 -22.60 -7.56
C ILE A 188 -15.90 -21.63 -8.26
N ALA A 189 -15.07 -20.93 -7.48
CA ALA A 189 -14.17 -19.92 -8.00
C ALA A 189 -12.90 -20.51 -8.64
N ASN A 190 -12.42 -21.64 -8.14
CA ASN A 190 -11.19 -22.27 -8.56
C ASN A 190 -11.27 -22.82 -9.99
N GLY A 191 -10.26 -22.53 -10.81
CA GLY A 191 -10.25 -22.90 -12.23
C GLY A 191 -11.15 -22.05 -13.13
N VAL A 192 -12.02 -21.22 -12.56
CA VAL A 192 -12.84 -20.22 -13.27
C VAL A 192 -12.18 -18.85 -13.25
N TYR A 193 -11.71 -18.41 -12.07
CA TYR A 193 -11.04 -17.13 -11.88
C TYR A 193 -9.53 -17.30 -11.73
N SER A 194 -8.79 -16.26 -12.13
CA SER A 194 -7.36 -16.22 -11.88
C SER A 194 -7.08 -16.02 -10.38
N PRO A 195 -5.98 -16.58 -9.83
CA PRO A 195 -5.59 -16.37 -8.44
C PRO A 195 -5.49 -14.89 -8.05
N GLU A 196 -5.13 -14.02 -9.00
CA GLU A 196 -4.98 -12.57 -8.81
C GLU A 196 -6.31 -11.82 -8.71
N SER A 197 -7.44 -12.47 -9.04
CA SER A 197 -8.77 -11.88 -8.89
C SER A 197 -9.09 -11.58 -7.42
N ASP A 198 -9.76 -10.45 -7.17
CA ASP A 198 -10.12 -10.03 -5.80
C ASP A 198 -10.93 -11.10 -5.05
N LEU A 199 -11.85 -11.77 -5.75
CA LEU A 199 -12.68 -12.81 -5.16
C LEU A 199 -11.84 -14.03 -4.71
N LEU A 200 -11.06 -14.62 -5.63
CA LEU A 200 -10.32 -15.83 -5.31
C LEU A 200 -9.22 -15.56 -4.28
N ASN A 201 -8.56 -14.40 -4.37
CA ASN A 201 -7.59 -13.96 -3.37
C ASN A 201 -8.24 -13.74 -1.99
N GLY A 202 -9.45 -13.13 -1.95
CA GLY A 202 -10.23 -12.97 -0.72
C GLY A 202 -10.62 -14.30 -0.07
N ILE A 203 -11.04 -15.28 -0.88
CA ILE A 203 -11.34 -16.64 -0.39
C ILE A 203 -10.09 -17.30 0.21
N TYR A 204 -8.92 -17.18 -0.44
CA TYR A 204 -7.68 -17.72 0.14
C TYR A 204 -7.35 -17.11 1.50
N PHE A 205 -7.57 -15.81 1.67
CA PHE A 205 -7.33 -15.16 2.94
C PHE A 205 -8.29 -15.58 4.04
N ASN A 206 -9.58 -15.68 3.73
CA ASN A 206 -10.56 -16.11 4.72
C ASN A 206 -10.29 -17.57 5.12
N LEU A 207 -9.99 -18.46 4.18
CA LEU A 207 -9.54 -19.82 4.47
C LEU A 207 -8.31 -19.85 5.38
N CYS A 208 -7.31 -19.00 5.12
CA CYS A 208 -6.15 -18.86 6.00
C CYS A 208 -6.59 -18.52 7.43
N SER A 209 -7.46 -17.52 7.58
CA SER A 209 -7.99 -17.09 8.88
C SER A 209 -8.79 -18.18 9.59
N ASP A 210 -9.68 -18.88 8.87
CA ASP A 210 -10.48 -19.99 9.38
C ASP A 210 -9.60 -21.11 9.93
N TYR A 211 -8.63 -21.57 9.13
CA TYR A 211 -7.72 -22.65 9.53
C TYR A 211 -6.89 -22.28 10.77
N LEU A 212 -6.54 -21.01 10.95
CA LEU A 212 -5.87 -20.56 12.19
C LEU A 212 -6.79 -20.69 13.39
N LYS A 213 -8.05 -20.26 13.28
CA LYS A 213 -9.01 -20.32 14.38
C LYS A 213 -9.35 -21.75 14.79
N ILE A 214 -9.31 -22.70 13.86
CA ILE A 214 -9.48 -24.13 14.15
C ILE A 214 -8.16 -24.88 14.43
N ASN A 215 -7.05 -24.14 14.66
CA ASN A 215 -5.73 -24.68 15.03
C ASN A 215 -5.15 -25.67 14.01
N GLN A 216 -5.26 -25.37 12.72
CA GLN A 216 -4.68 -26.12 11.60
C GLN A 216 -3.65 -25.25 10.84
N PRO A 217 -2.47 -24.98 11.43
CA PRO A 217 -1.52 -24.00 10.92
C PRO A 217 -0.89 -24.38 9.56
N ASP A 218 -0.73 -25.67 9.25
CA ASP A 218 -0.19 -26.10 7.95
C ASP A 218 -1.15 -25.80 6.79
N SER A 219 -2.44 -26.02 7.01
CA SER A 219 -3.49 -25.66 6.06
C SER A 219 -3.58 -24.14 5.91
N ALA A 220 -3.53 -23.39 7.02
CA ALA A 220 -3.50 -21.93 6.98
C ALA A 220 -2.30 -21.42 6.16
N ARG A 221 -1.10 -21.97 6.39
CA ARG A 221 0.13 -21.61 5.69
C ARG A 221 0.00 -21.79 4.17
N LYS A 222 -0.62 -22.87 3.70
CA LYS A 222 -0.88 -23.08 2.27
C LYS A 222 -1.67 -21.92 1.67
N TYR A 223 -2.79 -21.55 2.29
CA TYR A 223 -3.68 -20.51 1.76
C TYR A 223 -3.09 -19.10 1.92
N PHE A 224 -2.29 -18.87 2.97
CA PHE A 224 -1.46 -17.67 3.09
C PHE A 224 -0.57 -17.49 1.85
N PHE A 225 0.22 -18.50 1.49
CA PHE A 225 1.12 -18.39 0.35
C PHE A 225 0.40 -18.21 -0.99
N LEU A 226 -0.79 -18.82 -1.16
CA LEU A 226 -1.60 -18.60 -2.35
C LEU A 226 -2.07 -17.14 -2.44
N SER A 227 -2.60 -16.58 -1.35
CA SER A 227 -3.05 -15.18 -1.29
C SER A 227 -1.88 -14.20 -1.46
N TYR A 228 -0.77 -14.46 -0.77
CA TYR A 228 0.45 -13.66 -0.83
C TYR A 228 1.04 -13.60 -2.24
N ASN A 229 1.20 -14.75 -2.90
CA ASN A 229 1.76 -14.80 -4.27
C ASN A 229 0.83 -14.13 -5.29
N ALA A 230 -0.49 -14.33 -5.17
CA ALA A 230 -1.47 -13.65 -6.01
C ALA A 230 -1.36 -12.12 -5.88
N THR A 231 -1.26 -11.63 -4.64
CA THR A 231 -1.13 -10.21 -4.32
C THR A 231 0.18 -9.62 -4.86
N LYS A 232 1.31 -10.33 -4.68
CA LYS A 232 2.62 -9.94 -5.21
C LYS A 232 2.62 -9.83 -6.74
N LYS A 233 2.02 -10.81 -7.43
CA LYS A 233 1.93 -10.78 -8.90
C LYS A 233 1.00 -9.66 -9.39
N LYS A 234 -0.10 -9.42 -8.69
CA LYS A 234 -1.02 -8.31 -8.98
C LYS A 234 -0.31 -6.96 -8.93
N LEU A 235 0.50 -6.70 -7.90
CA LEU A 235 1.29 -5.46 -7.78
C LEU A 235 2.17 -5.19 -9.00
N LEU A 236 2.84 -6.23 -9.50
CA LEU A 236 3.78 -6.09 -10.61
C LEU A 236 3.07 -5.84 -11.94
N ASN A 237 1.93 -6.50 -12.14
CA ASN A 237 1.09 -6.26 -13.31
C ASN A 237 0.48 -4.86 -13.28
N SER A 238 0.16 -4.33 -12.09
CA SER A 238 -0.42 -2.99 -11.96
C SER A 238 0.62 -1.87 -12.03
N PHE A 239 1.88 -2.13 -11.67
CA PHE A 239 2.92 -1.09 -11.58
C PHE A 239 3.01 -0.17 -12.81
N LYS A 240 2.94 -0.75 -14.02
CA LYS A 240 3.06 -0.02 -15.29
C LYS A 240 1.98 1.05 -15.48
N PHE A 241 0.89 0.96 -14.72
CA PHE A 241 -0.25 1.86 -14.80
C PHE A 241 -0.36 2.80 -13.60
N MET A 242 0.54 2.70 -12.62
CA MET A 242 0.45 3.45 -11.36
C MET A 242 1.52 4.54 -11.29
N ALA A 243 1.22 5.65 -10.63
CA ALA A 243 2.22 6.61 -10.19
C ALA A 243 3.04 6.03 -9.03
N ASP A 244 4.27 6.50 -8.81
CA ASP A 244 5.16 5.98 -7.76
C ASP A 244 4.51 6.14 -6.36
N SER A 245 3.71 7.19 -6.17
CA SER A 245 2.92 7.41 -4.94
C SER A 245 1.78 6.39 -4.74
N GLU A 246 1.18 5.91 -5.83
CA GLU A 246 0.10 4.92 -5.79
C GLU A 246 0.69 3.52 -5.51
N VAL A 247 1.90 3.26 -6.01
CA VAL A 247 2.68 2.05 -5.69
C VAL A 247 3.04 2.02 -4.21
N ASP A 248 3.50 3.15 -3.65
CA ASP A 248 3.79 3.27 -2.20
C ASP A 248 2.54 2.97 -1.35
N LEU A 249 1.39 3.58 -1.66
CA LEU A 249 0.13 3.29 -0.97
C LEU A 249 -0.27 1.81 -1.04
N LEU A 250 -0.16 1.19 -2.22
CA LEU A 250 -0.52 -0.21 -2.41
C LEU A 250 0.43 -1.15 -1.66
N THR A 251 1.74 -0.89 -1.71
CA THR A 251 2.74 -1.67 -0.96
C THR A 251 2.55 -1.57 0.54
N GLN A 252 2.20 -0.39 1.07
CA GLN A 252 1.86 -0.21 2.48
C GLN A 252 0.61 -1.02 2.88
N LYS A 253 -0.44 -1.02 2.04
CA LYS A 253 -1.65 -1.85 2.24
C LYS A 253 -1.31 -3.34 2.26
N MET A 254 -0.41 -3.80 1.38
CA MET A 254 0.07 -5.19 1.34
C MET A 254 0.91 -5.55 2.56
N LEU A 255 1.85 -4.70 2.97
CA LEU A 255 2.67 -4.92 4.17
C LEU A 255 1.82 -5.01 5.44
N HIS A 256 0.77 -4.21 5.55
CA HIS A 256 -0.18 -4.30 6.66
C HIS A 256 -0.95 -5.63 6.66
N TYR A 257 -1.41 -6.06 5.49
CA TYR A 257 -2.10 -7.35 5.38
C TYR A 257 -1.20 -8.52 5.79
N ASN A 258 0.07 -8.46 5.40
CA ASN A 258 1.08 -9.42 5.84
C ASN A 258 1.39 -9.26 7.35
N SER A 259 1.36 -8.05 7.92
CA SER A 259 1.64 -7.79 9.34
C SER A 259 0.56 -8.31 10.29
N ILE A 260 -0.72 -8.30 9.89
CA ILE A 260 -1.82 -8.91 10.65
C ILE A 260 -1.54 -10.40 10.93
N LEU A 261 -0.92 -11.08 9.97
CA LEU A 261 -0.57 -12.50 10.10
C LEU A 261 0.69 -12.71 10.95
N ILE A 262 1.61 -11.74 10.97
CA ILE A 262 2.85 -11.74 11.78
C ILE A 262 2.56 -11.56 13.28
N GLY A 263 1.51 -10.83 13.65
CA GLY A 263 1.11 -10.63 15.05
C GLY A 263 0.61 -11.90 15.74
N LYS A 264 0.30 -12.97 14.99
CA LYS A 264 -0.17 -14.24 15.55
C LYS A 264 1.03 -15.13 15.93
N LYS A 265 1.08 -15.56 17.19
CA LYS A 265 2.14 -16.43 17.75
C LYS A 265 2.43 -17.68 16.89
N GLU A 266 1.42 -18.20 16.19
CA GLU A 266 1.52 -19.36 15.29
C GLU A 266 2.41 -19.14 14.06
N PHE A 267 2.66 -17.88 13.67
CA PHE A 267 3.51 -17.52 12.53
C PHE A 267 4.83 -16.84 12.91
N ASN A 268 5.16 -16.75 14.21
CA ASN A 268 6.42 -16.22 14.72
C ASN A 268 7.64 -17.13 14.44
N SER A 269 7.66 -17.80 13.27
CA SER A 269 8.78 -18.60 12.83
C SER A 269 9.80 -17.72 12.12
N LYS A 270 11.09 -17.96 12.38
CA LYS A 270 12.23 -17.31 11.72
C LYS A 270 12.15 -17.32 10.17
N SER A 271 11.33 -18.19 9.59
CA SER A 271 11.05 -18.24 8.15
C SER A 271 10.29 -17.03 7.60
N TYR A 272 9.49 -16.31 8.42
CA TYR A 272 8.68 -15.17 7.95
C TYR A 272 9.45 -13.87 7.84
N ALA A 273 10.46 -13.65 8.69
CA ALA A 273 11.36 -12.50 8.57
C ALA A 273 12.08 -12.51 7.20
N GLY A 274 12.38 -13.70 6.66
CA GLY A 274 12.85 -13.88 5.28
C GLY A 274 11.90 -13.34 4.22
N LEU A 275 10.60 -13.66 4.33
CA LEU A 275 9.58 -13.18 3.39
C LEU A 275 9.44 -11.66 3.42
N LEU A 276 9.40 -11.07 4.62
CA LEU A 276 9.36 -9.61 4.78
C LEU A 276 10.59 -8.92 4.20
N TYR A 277 11.75 -9.55 4.34
CA TYR A 277 13.00 -9.04 3.77
C TYR A 277 12.89 -9.06 2.25
N ASP A 278 12.46 -10.18 1.67
CA ASP A 278 12.25 -10.32 0.22
C ASP A 278 11.22 -9.32 -0.31
N ASP A 279 10.15 -9.06 0.42
CA ASP A 279 9.16 -8.02 0.09
C ASP A 279 9.79 -6.62 0.07
N ALA A 280 10.54 -6.26 1.11
CA ALA A 280 11.22 -4.98 1.18
C ALA A 280 12.20 -4.81 0.01
N LEU A 281 12.97 -5.85 -0.33
CA LEU A 281 13.87 -5.86 -1.48
C LEU A 281 13.11 -5.73 -2.81
N LEU A 282 11.98 -6.41 -2.97
CA LEU A 282 11.17 -6.36 -4.18
C LEU A 282 10.59 -4.95 -4.38
N TYR A 283 9.93 -4.39 -3.38
CA TYR A 283 9.27 -3.08 -3.50
C TYR A 283 10.28 -1.97 -3.77
N ARG A 284 11.42 -1.96 -3.06
CA ARG A 284 12.51 -1.03 -3.35
C ARG A 284 13.11 -1.27 -4.74
N GLY A 285 13.25 -2.53 -5.15
CA GLY A 285 13.72 -2.91 -6.48
C GLY A 285 12.83 -2.39 -7.61
N ILE A 286 11.50 -2.52 -7.48
CA ILE A 286 10.51 -1.99 -8.41
C ILE A 286 10.70 -0.48 -8.61
N LEU A 287 10.77 0.29 -7.51
CA LEU A 287 10.93 1.74 -7.55
C LEU A 287 12.28 2.15 -8.15
N GLN A 288 13.37 1.47 -7.77
CA GLN A 288 14.70 1.73 -8.32
C GLN A 288 14.78 1.42 -9.82
N TYR A 289 14.24 0.28 -10.23
CA TYR A 289 14.22 -0.13 -11.63
C TYR A 289 13.38 0.79 -12.49
N SER A 290 12.20 1.18 -12.00
CA SER A 290 11.38 2.18 -12.69
C SER A 290 12.14 3.48 -12.90
N ARG A 291 12.80 4.01 -11.87
CA ARG A 291 13.63 5.22 -12.00
C ARG A 291 14.76 5.03 -13.00
N TYR A 292 15.44 3.88 -12.97
CA TYR A 292 16.52 3.56 -13.89
C TYR A 292 16.04 3.54 -15.35
N ILE A 293 14.95 2.85 -15.65
CA ILE A 293 14.38 2.77 -17.01
C ILE A 293 13.83 4.13 -17.44
N LYS A 294 13.13 4.86 -16.56
CA LYS A 294 12.64 6.23 -16.84
C LYS A 294 13.80 7.14 -17.24
N ASN A 295 14.90 7.15 -16.48
CA ASN A 295 16.07 7.98 -16.80
C ASN A 295 16.68 7.64 -18.16
N LYS A 296 16.76 6.36 -18.52
CA LYS A 296 17.20 5.93 -19.86
C LYS A 296 16.23 6.43 -20.94
N LEU A 297 14.93 6.21 -20.74
CA LEU A 297 13.88 6.58 -21.69
C LEU A 297 13.86 8.10 -21.94
N ILE A 298 13.94 8.91 -20.89
CA ILE A 298 13.97 10.39 -20.95
C ILE A 298 15.12 10.91 -21.82
N ASN A 299 16.25 10.21 -21.85
CA ASN A 299 17.42 10.60 -22.63
C ASN A 299 17.36 10.13 -24.09
N CYS A 300 16.45 9.20 -24.43
CA CYS A 300 16.38 8.57 -25.75
C CYS A 300 15.06 8.88 -26.50
N ASP A 301 14.02 9.31 -25.82
CA ASP A 301 12.69 9.57 -26.38
C ASP A 301 12.23 11.01 -26.08
N THR A 302 12.00 11.80 -27.14
CA THR A 302 11.56 13.20 -27.05
C THR A 302 10.20 13.37 -26.36
N ASN A 303 9.26 12.44 -26.53
CA ASN A 303 7.96 12.49 -25.87
C ASN A 303 8.09 12.16 -24.38
N ALA A 304 8.88 11.15 -24.04
CA ALA A 304 9.19 10.84 -22.64
C ALA A 304 9.88 12.04 -21.95
N HIS A 305 10.82 12.70 -22.63
CA HIS A 305 11.45 13.92 -22.12
C HIS A 305 10.43 15.04 -21.84
N LYS A 306 9.51 15.31 -22.77
CA LYS A 306 8.44 16.31 -22.59
C LYS A 306 7.52 15.97 -21.41
N LEU A 307 7.13 14.70 -21.27
CA LEU A 307 6.33 14.22 -20.14
C LEU A 307 7.06 14.43 -18.81
N PHE A 308 8.37 14.14 -18.78
CA PHE A 308 9.18 14.32 -17.59
C PHE A 308 9.35 15.79 -17.19
N GLU A 309 9.56 16.70 -18.14
CA GLU A 309 9.60 18.14 -17.84
C GLU A 309 8.25 18.68 -17.35
N LYS A 310 7.13 18.19 -17.92
CA LYS A 310 5.78 18.50 -17.41
C LYS A 310 5.54 17.96 -16.00
N TYR A 311 6.02 16.74 -15.71
CA TYR A 311 6.00 16.16 -14.37
C TYR A 311 6.80 17.02 -13.38
N LYS A 312 8.05 17.34 -13.70
CA LYS A 312 8.96 18.12 -12.85
C LYS A 312 8.42 19.52 -12.56
N SER A 313 7.90 20.20 -13.57
CA SER A 313 7.27 21.51 -13.41
C SER A 313 6.03 21.45 -12.50
N SER A 314 5.18 20.44 -12.67
CA SER A 314 4.00 20.22 -11.82
C SER A 314 4.39 19.97 -10.36
N LYS A 315 5.40 19.11 -10.10
CA LYS A 315 5.93 18.86 -8.75
C LYS A 315 6.55 20.12 -8.13
N ARG A 316 7.23 20.96 -8.92
CA ARG A 316 7.79 22.24 -8.43
C ARG A 316 6.69 23.21 -8.01
N LEU A 317 5.62 23.31 -8.79
CA LEU A 317 4.46 24.14 -8.46
C LEU A 317 3.75 23.60 -7.21
N LEU A 318 3.56 22.28 -7.10
CA LEU A 318 3.00 21.66 -5.89
C LEU A 318 3.82 21.97 -4.64
N ALA A 319 5.14 21.83 -4.69
CA ALA A 319 6.00 22.14 -3.56
C ALA A 319 5.86 23.62 -3.13
N ASN A 320 5.73 24.53 -4.09
CA ASN A 320 5.47 25.94 -3.81
C ASN A 320 4.09 26.16 -3.19
N GLU A 321 3.03 25.55 -3.72
CA GLU A 321 1.68 25.68 -3.14
C GLU A 321 1.62 25.08 -1.73
N TYR A 322 2.23 23.91 -1.50
CA TYR A 322 2.28 23.28 -0.17
C TYR A 322 3.07 24.08 0.86
N SER A 323 3.95 24.99 0.42
CA SER A 323 4.65 25.93 1.31
C SER A 323 3.75 27.07 1.82
N LYS A 324 2.59 27.29 1.20
CA LYS A 324 1.63 28.34 1.58
C LYS A 324 0.64 27.85 2.63
N PRO A 325 0.03 28.77 3.41
CA PRO A 325 -1.09 28.43 4.28
C PRO A 325 -2.23 27.76 3.51
N LEU A 326 -2.92 26.80 4.12
CA LEU A 326 -3.99 26.00 3.49
C LEU A 326 -5.07 26.86 2.78
N SER A 327 -5.39 28.04 3.32
CA SER A 327 -6.36 28.98 2.76
C SER A 327 -5.92 29.64 1.44
N GLU A 328 -4.63 29.63 1.14
CA GLU A 328 -4.03 30.27 -0.04
C GLU A 328 -3.60 29.28 -1.11
N GLN A 329 -3.61 27.99 -0.80
CA GLN A 329 -3.26 26.92 -1.74
C GLN A 329 -4.28 26.87 -2.87
N LYS A 330 -3.80 26.85 -4.11
CA LYS A 330 -4.66 26.78 -5.29
C LYS A 330 -4.23 25.64 -6.20
N ARG A 331 -5.22 25.01 -6.84
CA ARG A 331 -5.03 24.02 -7.91
C ARG A 331 -4.16 22.81 -7.51
N ILE A 332 -4.12 22.47 -6.22
CA ILE A 332 -3.38 21.30 -5.72
C ILE A 332 -3.83 20.05 -6.46
N SER A 333 -5.15 19.79 -6.52
CA SER A 333 -5.71 18.62 -7.19
C SER A 333 -5.30 18.53 -8.66
N ASP A 334 -5.41 19.63 -9.43
CA ASP A 334 -5.05 19.66 -10.85
C ASP A 334 -3.56 19.34 -11.07
N LEU A 335 -2.70 19.92 -10.23
CA LEU A 335 -1.25 19.73 -10.34
C LEU A 335 -0.84 18.32 -9.93
N GLU A 336 -1.48 17.74 -8.90
CA GLU A 336 -1.28 16.34 -8.52
C GLU A 336 -1.72 15.39 -9.61
N GLU A 337 -2.90 15.62 -10.20
CA GLU A 337 -3.40 14.83 -11.30
C GLU A 337 -2.49 14.92 -12.52
N THR A 338 -2.02 16.12 -12.86
CA THR A 338 -1.06 16.31 -13.96
C THR A 338 0.24 15.56 -13.71
N ALA A 339 0.79 15.66 -12.50
CA ALA A 339 2.03 14.97 -12.14
C ALA A 339 1.84 13.45 -12.20
N ASN A 340 0.77 12.92 -11.61
CA ASN A 340 0.50 11.49 -11.58
C ASN A 340 0.21 10.96 -12.99
N PHE A 341 -0.51 11.71 -13.83
CA PHE A 341 -0.71 11.37 -15.24
C PHE A 341 0.61 11.23 -15.99
N CYS A 342 1.50 12.23 -15.89
CA CYS A 342 2.80 12.16 -16.55
C CYS A 342 3.62 10.97 -16.06
N GLU A 343 3.62 10.69 -14.76
CA GLU A 343 4.35 9.56 -14.19
C GLU A 343 3.78 8.22 -14.64
N ARG A 344 2.45 8.06 -14.69
CA ARG A 344 1.80 6.85 -15.23
C ARG A 344 2.16 6.63 -16.70
N GLN A 345 2.12 7.67 -17.51
CA GLN A 345 2.53 7.60 -18.92
C GLN A 345 4.01 7.23 -19.08
N LEU A 346 4.88 7.69 -18.18
CA LEU A 346 6.28 7.25 -18.17
C LEU A 346 6.42 5.79 -17.73
N ASN A 347 5.67 5.37 -16.71
CA ASN A 347 5.70 4.01 -16.17
C ASN A 347 5.13 2.97 -17.16
N SER A 348 4.18 3.35 -18.04
CA SER A 348 3.60 2.44 -19.04
C SER A 348 4.60 1.98 -20.10
N HIS A 349 5.68 2.74 -20.30
CA HIS A 349 6.78 2.42 -21.21
C HIS A 349 7.89 1.60 -20.53
N VAL A 350 7.79 1.33 -19.22
CA VAL A 350 8.78 0.52 -18.50
C VAL A 350 8.58 -0.96 -18.83
N GLN A 351 9.55 -1.54 -19.53
CA GLN A 351 9.58 -2.96 -19.90
C GLN A 351 10.49 -3.77 -18.95
N GLY A 352 10.26 -5.08 -18.82
CA GLY A 352 11.18 -5.98 -18.13
C GLY A 352 11.10 -5.96 -16.61
N ILE A 353 10.15 -5.25 -16.00
CA ILE A 353 9.99 -5.17 -14.54
C ILE A 353 9.65 -6.53 -13.92
N GLU A 354 8.93 -7.37 -14.67
CA GLU A 354 8.64 -8.75 -14.34
C GLU A 354 9.91 -9.57 -14.03
N LYS A 355 11.08 -9.21 -14.59
CA LYS A 355 12.34 -9.88 -14.27
C LYS A 355 12.75 -9.70 -12.81
N LEU A 356 12.31 -8.65 -12.12
CA LEU A 356 12.67 -8.38 -10.72
C LEU A 356 12.12 -9.40 -9.72
N LEU A 357 11.09 -10.17 -10.10
CA LEU A 357 10.41 -11.15 -9.25
C LEU A 357 11.35 -12.18 -8.62
N ASP A 358 12.35 -12.61 -9.40
CA ASP A 358 13.18 -13.78 -9.08
C ASP A 358 14.64 -13.42 -8.83
N LEU A 359 14.99 -12.13 -8.88
CA LEU A 359 16.40 -11.72 -9.01
C LEU A 359 17.13 -11.59 -7.69
N VAL A 360 16.49 -11.07 -6.63
CA VAL A 360 17.16 -10.86 -5.34
C VAL A 360 16.27 -11.24 -4.16
N SER A 361 16.78 -12.17 -3.36
CA SER A 361 16.28 -12.62 -2.07
C SER A 361 17.26 -12.29 -0.95
N TRP A 362 16.80 -12.32 0.29
CA TRP A 362 17.61 -12.14 1.48
C TRP A 362 18.77 -13.13 1.53
N LYS A 363 18.60 -14.35 0.98
CA LYS A 363 19.68 -15.36 0.90
C LYS A 363 20.82 -14.89 0.01
N GLN A 364 20.51 -14.23 -1.10
CA GLN A 364 21.53 -13.67 -1.99
C GLN A 364 22.23 -12.51 -1.32
N VAL A 365 21.51 -11.63 -0.62
CA VAL A 365 22.13 -10.55 0.18
C VAL A 365 23.03 -11.12 1.28
N HIS A 366 22.53 -12.11 2.02
CA HIS A 366 23.26 -12.83 3.07
C HIS A 366 24.57 -13.42 2.56
N SER A 367 24.57 -14.03 1.37
CA SER A 367 25.78 -14.60 0.75
C SER A 367 26.85 -13.58 0.36
N GLN A 368 26.51 -12.28 0.28
CA GLN A 368 27.49 -11.22 0.00
C GLN A 368 28.17 -10.69 1.26
N LEU A 369 27.60 -10.95 2.45
CA LEU A 369 28.12 -10.44 3.71
C LEU A 369 29.32 -11.25 4.19
N LYS A 370 30.33 -10.55 4.70
CA LYS A 370 31.51 -11.14 5.35
C LYS A 370 31.35 -11.15 6.87
N SER A 371 32.17 -11.95 7.53
CA SER A 371 32.25 -11.96 9.00
C SER A 371 32.45 -10.54 9.54
N GLY A 372 31.62 -10.15 10.53
CA GLY A 372 31.64 -8.81 11.11
C GLY A 372 30.85 -7.75 10.30
N GLU A 373 30.18 -8.14 9.23
CA GLU A 373 29.24 -7.28 8.49
C GLU A 373 27.78 -7.65 8.83
N ALA A 374 26.91 -6.65 8.80
CA ALA A 374 25.47 -6.82 8.94
C ALA A 374 24.74 -6.00 7.88
N ALA A 375 23.57 -6.47 7.44
CA ALA A 375 22.66 -5.68 6.61
C ALA A 375 21.28 -5.56 7.28
N ILE A 376 20.71 -4.35 7.21
CA ILE A 376 19.46 -4.00 7.86
C ILE A 376 18.51 -3.37 6.84
N GLU A 377 17.37 -4.02 6.61
CA GLU A 377 16.22 -3.40 5.95
C GLU A 377 15.25 -2.88 7.01
N PHE A 378 15.11 -1.55 7.11
CA PHE A 378 14.06 -0.98 7.95
C PHE A 378 12.73 -1.02 7.21
N ILE A 379 11.69 -1.45 7.93
CA ILE A 379 10.32 -1.50 7.43
C ILE A 379 9.39 -0.70 8.34
N ARG A 380 8.35 -0.15 7.73
CA ARG A 380 7.29 0.59 8.41
C ARG A 380 6.01 -0.22 8.28
N LEU A 381 5.48 -0.67 9.40
CA LEU A 381 4.33 -1.55 9.47
C LEU A 381 3.17 -0.81 10.12
N ASN A 382 1.95 -1.07 9.66
CA ASN A 382 0.78 -0.74 10.44
C ASN A 382 0.42 -1.98 11.27
N ILE A 383 0.60 -1.90 12.59
CA ILE A 383 0.33 -3.00 13.53
C ILE A 383 -0.90 -2.58 14.34
N GLY A 384 -2.07 -2.82 13.76
CA GLY A 384 -3.37 -2.62 14.41
C GLY A 384 -4.33 -3.70 13.88
N GLU A 385 -5.27 -4.13 14.72
CA GLU A 385 -6.18 -5.24 14.37
C GLU A 385 -7.17 -4.87 13.24
N ASP A 386 -7.38 -3.57 12.96
CA ASP A 386 -8.58 -3.14 12.23
C ASP A 386 -8.38 -2.34 10.91
N SER A 387 -7.18 -2.05 10.37
CA SER A 387 -6.97 -1.47 9.00
C SER A 387 -5.58 -0.84 8.78
N PRO A 388 -5.04 -0.81 7.53
CA PRO A 388 -3.80 -0.10 7.18
C PRO A 388 -3.86 1.43 7.35
N LEU A 389 -5.04 1.98 7.64
CA LEU A 389 -5.30 3.41 7.76
C LEU A 389 -5.32 3.92 9.21
N LEU A 390 -5.14 3.04 10.20
CA LEU A 390 -4.98 3.49 11.59
C LEU A 390 -3.62 4.20 11.74
N ASP A 391 -3.62 5.37 12.40
CA ASP A 391 -2.46 6.26 12.57
C ASP A 391 -1.30 5.70 13.44
N SER A 392 -1.31 4.42 13.79
CA SER A 392 -0.25 3.78 14.59
C SER A 392 0.66 2.94 13.70
N PHE A 393 1.60 3.63 13.05
CA PHE A 393 2.69 2.97 12.34
C PHE A 393 3.82 2.61 13.30
N TRP A 394 4.45 1.48 13.07
CA TRP A 394 5.58 0.97 13.81
C TRP A 394 6.78 0.79 12.89
N TYR A 395 7.96 1.11 13.39
CA TYR A 395 9.21 0.79 12.73
C TYR A 395 9.74 -0.55 13.23
N ALA A 396 10.23 -1.37 12.32
CA ALA A 396 10.95 -2.59 12.60
C ALA A 396 12.20 -2.70 11.73
N ALA A 397 13.17 -3.48 12.19
CA ALA A 397 14.39 -3.80 11.46
C ALA A 397 14.40 -5.28 11.10
N LEU A 398 14.71 -5.57 9.84
CA LEU A 398 15.00 -6.91 9.35
C LEU A 398 16.52 -7.03 9.24
N LEU A 399 17.13 -7.72 10.20
CA LEU A 399 18.58 -7.82 10.35
C LEU A 399 19.08 -9.15 9.80
N ILE A 400 20.10 -9.10 8.93
CA ILE A 400 20.84 -10.27 8.48
C ILE A 400 22.31 -10.17 8.84
N ARG A 401 22.88 -11.33 9.20
CA ARG A 401 24.29 -11.53 9.51
C ARG A 401 24.73 -12.89 8.96
N PRO A 402 26.00 -13.08 8.59
CA PRO A 402 26.52 -14.38 8.16
C PRO A 402 26.23 -15.50 9.17
N GLU A 403 26.26 -15.19 10.46
CA GLU A 403 26.05 -16.16 11.54
C GLU A 403 24.58 -16.53 11.77
N PHE A 404 23.64 -15.76 11.20
CA PHE A 404 22.21 -16.00 11.39
C PHE A 404 21.66 -16.88 10.28
N PRO A 405 20.96 -17.99 10.61
CA PRO A 405 20.40 -18.90 9.60
C PRO A 405 19.18 -18.33 8.87
N ASN A 406 18.57 -17.27 9.42
CA ASN A 406 17.45 -16.53 8.85
C ASN A 406 17.55 -15.05 9.31
N PRO A 407 16.88 -14.12 8.62
CA PRO A 407 16.78 -12.75 9.13
C PRO A 407 16.11 -12.69 10.50
N GLU A 408 16.55 -11.77 11.35
CA GLU A 408 15.93 -11.48 12.63
C GLU A 408 15.00 -10.27 12.48
N PHE A 409 13.74 -10.43 12.92
CA PHE A 409 12.74 -9.36 12.95
C PHE A 409 12.79 -8.66 14.31
N ILE A 410 13.11 -7.37 14.31
CA ILE A 410 13.29 -6.57 15.52
C ILE A 410 12.29 -5.42 15.49
N LEU A 411 11.22 -5.53 16.29
CA LEU A 411 10.26 -4.44 16.49
C LEU A 411 10.91 -3.34 17.33
N MET A 412 10.77 -2.07 16.89
CA MET A 412 11.42 -0.93 17.54
C MET A 412 10.41 -0.04 18.26
N CYS A 413 9.85 0.94 17.56
CA CYS A 413 9.00 1.96 18.15
C CYS A 413 7.86 2.38 17.23
N GLU A 414 6.84 2.97 17.82
CA GLU A 414 5.76 3.65 17.11
C GLU A 414 6.27 4.96 16.49
N GLU A 415 5.79 5.27 15.29
CA GLU A 415 6.15 6.47 14.53
C GLU A 415 5.88 7.76 15.31
N GLN A 416 4.79 7.82 16.08
CA GLN A 416 4.45 8.98 16.88
C GLN A 416 5.55 9.35 17.88
N LYS A 417 6.27 8.34 18.41
CA LYS A 417 7.40 8.56 19.32
C LYS A 417 8.59 9.19 18.61
N LEU A 418 8.87 8.76 17.37
CA LEU A 418 9.91 9.40 16.55
C LEU A 418 9.50 10.80 16.13
N ARG A 419 8.24 11.00 15.71
CA ARG A 419 7.71 12.32 15.33
C ARG A 419 7.76 13.32 16.47
N ALA A 420 7.54 12.88 17.71
CA ALA A 420 7.65 13.75 18.89
C ALA A 420 9.08 14.28 19.13
N ILE A 421 10.10 13.53 18.71
CA ILE A 421 11.50 13.95 18.78
C ILE A 421 11.91 14.68 17.50
N ILE A 422 11.38 14.28 16.35
CA ILE A 422 11.68 14.85 15.04
C ILE A 422 10.83 16.11 14.81
N SER A 423 11.35 17.29 15.18
CA SER A 423 10.69 18.58 14.94
C SER A 423 10.50 18.86 13.45
N ASP A 424 9.25 19.13 13.05
CA ASP A 424 8.90 19.62 11.71
C ASP A 424 9.06 21.15 11.57
N ASP A 425 9.46 21.87 12.63
CA ASP A 425 9.64 23.33 12.61
C ASP A 425 10.93 23.75 11.88
N PRO A 426 10.84 24.40 10.69
CA PRO A 426 12.00 24.79 9.90
C PRO A 426 12.84 25.90 10.54
N LYS A 427 12.31 26.61 11.56
CA LYS A 427 12.98 27.74 12.22
C LYS A 427 13.95 27.34 13.34
N LYS A 428 13.97 26.07 13.75
CA LYS A 428 14.77 25.59 14.91
C LYS A 428 16.07 24.88 14.55
N ARG A 429 16.50 24.87 13.28
CA ARG A 429 17.39 23.85 12.71
C ARG A 429 18.75 23.60 13.36
N MET A 430 19.48 24.61 13.87
CA MET A 430 20.88 24.38 14.33
C MET A 430 20.95 23.80 15.76
N ASP A 431 20.33 24.46 16.74
CA ASP A 431 20.30 24.01 18.14
C ASP A 431 19.47 22.74 18.34
N TYR A 432 18.57 22.46 17.40
CA TYR A 432 17.74 21.27 17.40
C TYR A 432 18.53 20.00 17.03
N VAL A 433 19.46 20.07 16.07
CA VAL A 433 20.23 18.89 15.64
C VAL A 433 21.15 18.39 16.76
N SER A 434 21.77 19.31 17.51
CA SER A 434 22.59 18.92 18.66
C SER A 434 21.75 18.26 19.76
N LYS A 435 20.57 18.81 20.09
CA LYS A 435 19.63 18.22 21.06
C LYS A 435 19.03 16.88 20.63
N LEU A 436 18.89 16.66 19.32
CA LEU A 436 18.35 15.42 18.75
C LEU A 436 19.28 14.21 18.99
N TYR A 437 20.60 14.41 18.84
CA TYR A 437 21.60 13.35 18.98
C TYR A 437 22.25 13.30 20.37
N VAL A 438 22.27 14.43 21.09
CA VAL A 438 22.83 14.57 22.43
C VAL A 438 21.71 15.05 23.37
N PRO A 439 21.09 14.15 24.15
CA PRO A 439 20.07 14.55 25.12
C PRO A 439 20.65 15.49 26.18
N GLU A 440 19.88 16.49 26.63
CA GLU A 440 20.29 17.44 27.67
C GLU A 440 20.63 16.76 29.02
N SER A 441 20.12 15.55 29.26
CA SER A 441 20.57 14.64 30.33
C SER A 441 20.84 13.23 29.79
N ILE A 442 22.09 12.77 29.93
CA ILE A 442 22.49 11.37 29.70
C ILE A 442 22.19 10.58 30.99
N GLU A 443 20.94 10.55 31.41
CA GLU A 443 20.50 9.63 32.45
C GLU A 443 20.20 8.27 31.80
N GLU A 444 20.64 7.17 32.43
CA GLU A 444 20.47 5.79 31.92
C GLU A 444 19.01 5.44 31.58
N ASN A 445 18.05 6.18 32.15
CA ASN A 445 16.61 6.04 32.00
C ASN A 445 15.94 7.07 31.07
N ASN A 446 16.69 7.80 30.24
CA ASN A 446 16.09 8.74 29.29
C ASN A 446 15.34 7.99 28.17
N SER A 447 14.10 7.61 28.46
CA SER A 447 13.20 6.75 27.67
C SER A 447 12.67 7.39 26.38
N LYS A 448 13.21 8.56 26.00
CA LYS A 448 12.74 9.38 24.87
C LYS A 448 13.90 9.87 23.99
N SER A 449 14.89 9.03 23.74
CA SER A 449 16.03 9.35 22.85
C SER A 449 16.03 8.49 21.59
N LEU A 450 16.76 8.94 20.55
CA LEU A 450 17.01 8.13 19.34
C LEU A 450 17.72 6.81 19.67
N GLU A 451 18.66 6.83 20.63
CA GLU A 451 19.31 5.61 21.12
C GLU A 451 18.27 4.62 21.66
N HIS A 452 17.34 5.08 22.50
CA HIS A 452 16.33 4.20 23.10
C HIS A 452 15.38 3.61 22.06
N PHE A 453 14.92 4.42 21.10
CA PHE A 453 13.92 3.99 20.13
C PHE A 453 14.48 3.24 18.92
N ILE A 454 15.73 3.48 18.54
CA ILE A 454 16.33 2.90 17.32
C ILE A 454 17.45 1.93 17.67
N TRP A 455 18.40 2.32 18.54
CA TRP A 455 19.63 1.56 18.72
C TRP A 455 19.55 0.46 19.78
N LYS A 456 18.98 0.74 20.96
CA LYS A 456 18.85 -0.26 22.05
C LYS A 456 18.18 -1.57 21.62
N PRO A 457 17.14 -1.58 20.76
CA PRO A 457 16.57 -2.83 20.23
C PRO A 457 17.53 -3.64 19.35
N LEU A 458 18.47 -2.98 18.66
CA LEU A 458 19.43 -3.59 17.74
C LEU A 458 20.70 -4.09 18.44
N GLU A 459 21.15 -3.38 19.48
CA GLU A 459 22.40 -3.61 20.22
C GLU A 459 22.67 -5.11 20.53
N PRO A 460 21.69 -5.91 21.03
CA PRO A 460 21.93 -7.31 21.39
C PRO A 460 22.33 -8.19 20.20
N PHE A 461 21.97 -7.79 18.98
CA PHE A 461 22.16 -8.57 17.75
C PHE A 461 23.40 -8.15 16.96
N LEU A 462 24.11 -7.11 17.38
CA LEU A 462 25.24 -6.51 16.65
C LEU A 462 26.60 -6.78 17.32
N ASN A 463 26.68 -7.77 18.20
CA ASN A 463 27.96 -8.18 18.79
C ASN A 463 28.95 -8.64 17.70
N GLN A 464 30.19 -8.16 17.76
CA GLN A 464 31.28 -8.41 16.81
C GLN A 464 31.04 -7.85 15.39
N VAL A 465 29.99 -7.06 15.18
CA VAL A 465 29.77 -6.35 13.92
C VAL A 465 30.59 -5.06 13.91
N LYS A 466 31.25 -4.77 12.79
CA LYS A 466 31.98 -3.52 12.53
C LYS A 466 31.36 -2.70 11.41
N THR A 467 30.75 -3.34 10.43
CA THR A 467 30.16 -2.67 9.27
C THR A 467 28.67 -2.96 9.19
N ILE A 468 27.87 -1.90 9.06
CA ILE A 468 26.40 -2.00 8.98
C ILE A 468 25.94 -1.34 7.69
N TYR A 469 25.49 -2.16 6.75
CA TYR A 469 24.72 -1.73 5.60
C TYR A 469 23.27 -1.53 6.03
N TYR A 470 22.66 -0.39 5.75
CA TYR A 470 21.28 -0.18 6.17
C TYR A 470 20.47 0.61 5.15
N SER A 471 19.18 0.30 5.10
CA SER A 471 18.23 1.00 4.26
C SER A 471 17.05 1.55 5.08
N PRO A 472 17.00 2.87 5.33
CA PRO A 472 15.93 3.49 6.12
C PRO A 472 14.59 3.51 5.37
N VAL A 473 13.53 3.84 6.11
CA VAL A 473 12.16 4.05 5.61
C VAL A 473 11.48 5.15 6.43
N GLY A 474 10.47 5.82 5.87
CA GLY A 474 9.67 6.82 6.59
C GLY A 474 10.51 7.95 7.22
N LEU A 475 10.25 8.28 8.49
CA LEU A 475 10.98 9.30 9.23
C LEU A 475 12.47 8.97 9.43
N LEU A 476 12.86 7.69 9.35
CA LEU A 476 14.28 7.29 9.46
C LEU A 476 15.13 7.82 8.29
N HIS A 477 14.53 8.18 7.15
CA HIS A 477 15.26 8.86 6.06
C HIS A 477 15.83 10.22 6.47
N ARG A 478 15.29 10.83 7.54
CA ARG A 478 15.71 12.14 8.04
C ARG A 478 16.81 12.05 9.10
N LEU A 479 17.26 10.84 9.44
CA LEU A 479 18.20 10.59 10.53
C LEU A 479 19.51 9.97 10.02
N ASN A 480 20.60 10.33 10.70
CA ASN A 480 21.89 9.67 10.56
C ASN A 480 22.12 8.82 11.82
N LEU A 481 22.38 7.52 11.67
CA LEU A 481 22.57 6.64 12.82
C LEU A 481 23.93 6.84 13.51
N GLY A 482 24.96 7.26 12.76
CA GLY A 482 26.33 7.39 13.28
C GLY A 482 26.48 8.35 14.46
N PRO A 483 25.88 9.56 14.43
CA PRO A 483 25.96 10.53 15.52
C PRO A 483 25.14 10.20 16.78
N ILE A 484 24.41 9.09 16.84
CA ILE A 484 23.67 8.72 18.05
C ILE A 484 24.68 8.42 19.17
N VAL A 485 24.51 9.05 20.34
CA VAL A 485 25.36 8.82 21.52
C VAL A 485 24.82 7.63 22.31
N GLN A 486 25.70 6.69 22.66
CA GLN A 486 25.37 5.57 23.54
C GLN A 486 25.40 6.00 25.00
N SER A 487 24.35 5.69 25.77
CA SER A 487 24.25 6.03 27.18
C SER A 487 25.33 5.34 28.03
N LYS A 488 25.70 4.09 27.69
CA LYS A 488 26.69 3.29 28.45
C LYS A 488 28.13 3.78 28.26
N SER A 489 28.55 3.94 27.00
CA SER A 489 29.94 4.27 26.66
C SER A 489 30.19 5.78 26.51
N LYS A 490 29.13 6.58 26.34
CA LYS A 490 29.18 8.01 25.98
C LYS A 490 29.91 8.31 24.67
N HIS A 491 30.09 7.29 23.81
CA HIS A 491 30.67 7.45 22.48
C HIS A 491 29.58 7.49 21.41
N LEU A 492 29.90 8.11 20.28
CA LEU A 492 29.06 8.09 19.07
C LEU A 492 29.09 6.69 18.47
N LEU A 493 27.96 6.21 17.95
CA LEU A 493 27.92 4.91 17.27
C LEU A 493 28.90 4.81 16.11
N MET A 494 29.19 5.90 15.40
CA MET A 494 30.15 5.91 14.30
C MET A 494 31.60 5.58 14.73
N ASN A 495 31.91 5.66 16.04
CA ASN A 495 33.23 5.26 16.54
C ASN A 495 33.36 3.74 16.64
N ASP A 496 32.24 3.05 16.86
CA ASP A 496 32.20 1.59 17.03
C ASP A 496 31.80 0.87 15.73
N TYR A 497 31.05 1.55 14.85
CA TYR A 497 30.49 0.99 13.62
C TYR A 497 30.71 1.89 12.40
N GLN A 498 31.07 1.26 11.28
CA GLN A 498 31.01 1.87 9.96
C GLN A 498 29.59 1.70 9.38
N PHE A 499 28.84 2.80 9.33
CA PHE A 499 27.51 2.83 8.72
C PHE A 499 27.59 3.12 7.22
N ILE A 500 26.96 2.26 6.41
CA ILE A 500 26.86 2.41 4.95
C ILE A 500 25.38 2.54 4.61
N LEU A 501 24.95 3.77 4.32
CA LEU A 501 23.59 4.07 3.90
C LEU A 501 23.35 3.57 2.48
N MET A 502 22.27 2.81 2.28
CA MET A 502 21.88 2.27 0.99
C MET A 502 20.42 2.57 0.66
N SER A 503 20.10 2.73 -0.62
CA SER A 503 18.71 2.83 -1.09
C SER A 503 17.94 1.50 -0.92
N SER A 504 18.67 0.38 -0.96
CA SER A 504 18.27 -0.94 -0.49
C SER A 504 19.52 -1.79 -0.31
N THR A 505 19.49 -2.72 0.64
CA THR A 505 20.50 -3.76 0.80
C THR A 505 20.58 -4.70 -0.40
N ARG A 506 19.58 -4.67 -1.31
CA ARG A 506 19.62 -5.32 -2.63
C ARG A 506 20.91 -5.02 -3.39
N ASN A 507 21.45 -3.80 -3.27
CA ASN A 507 22.60 -3.37 -4.08
C ASN A 507 23.93 -4.02 -3.63
N LEU A 508 23.93 -4.79 -2.53
CA LEU A 508 25.05 -5.68 -2.21
C LEU A 508 25.17 -6.81 -3.25
N VAL A 509 24.05 -7.21 -3.85
CA VAL A 509 24.00 -8.21 -4.90
C VAL A 509 24.24 -7.53 -6.25
N SER A 510 25.15 -8.10 -7.04
CA SER A 510 25.38 -7.66 -8.42
C SER A 510 24.16 -7.98 -9.27
N ASP A 511 23.26 -7.01 -9.44
CA ASP A 511 22.03 -7.21 -10.18
C ASP A 511 22.24 -6.92 -11.68
N PRO A 512 22.13 -7.93 -12.56
CA PRO A 512 22.32 -7.73 -13.99
C PRO A 512 21.29 -6.79 -14.62
N THR A 513 20.13 -6.54 -13.99
CA THR A 513 19.13 -5.61 -14.53
C THR A 513 19.57 -4.16 -14.53
N PHE A 514 20.58 -3.80 -13.75
CA PHE A 514 21.10 -2.44 -13.62
C PHE A 514 22.44 -2.22 -14.34
N LYS A 515 22.86 -3.13 -15.23
CA LYS A 515 24.13 -2.98 -15.96
C LYS A 515 24.03 -1.98 -17.11
N ASP A 516 24.61 -0.80 -16.92
CA ASP A 516 25.32 0.00 -17.94
C ASP A 516 26.28 1.00 -17.25
N SER A 517 27.34 1.39 -17.98
CA SER A 517 28.57 2.06 -17.55
C SER A 517 28.49 2.92 -16.29
N ILE A 518 29.15 2.46 -15.22
CA ILE A 518 29.70 3.37 -14.21
C ILE A 518 30.68 4.26 -14.97
N SER A 519 30.33 5.53 -15.22
CA SER A 519 31.39 6.50 -15.46
C SER A 519 32.16 6.60 -14.16
N ASN A 520 33.49 6.47 -14.22
CA ASN A 520 34.36 6.66 -13.06
C ASN A 520 34.44 8.14 -12.61
N ASP A 521 33.51 8.96 -13.08
CA ASP A 521 33.50 10.40 -12.86
C ASP A 521 32.65 10.67 -11.62
N CYS A 522 33.32 10.84 -10.49
CA CYS A 522 32.71 11.31 -9.26
C CYS A 522 32.91 12.83 -9.15
N VAL A 523 31.83 13.58 -8.93
CA VAL A 523 31.90 15.00 -8.58
C VAL A 523 31.72 15.14 -7.08
N PHE A 524 32.76 15.60 -6.40
CA PHE A 524 32.69 16.01 -5.01
C PHE A 524 32.29 17.49 -4.95
N ILE A 525 31.13 17.77 -4.37
CA ILE A 525 30.71 19.15 -4.07
C ILE A 525 30.70 19.28 -2.55
N GLY A 526 31.58 20.13 -2.02
CA GLY A 526 31.65 20.49 -0.61
C GLY A 526 31.57 22.02 -0.48
N GLY A 527 31.17 22.52 0.69
CA GLY A 527 31.05 23.96 0.89
C GLY A 527 29.87 24.63 0.20
N ILE A 528 28.80 23.88 -0.11
CA ILE A 528 27.56 24.47 -0.64
C ILE A 528 27.01 25.47 0.39
N GLU A 529 27.12 26.76 0.09
CA GLU A 529 26.49 27.82 0.87
C GLU A 529 24.98 27.82 0.58
N TYR A 530 24.19 27.44 1.59
CA TYR A 530 22.72 27.45 1.51
C TYR A 530 22.12 28.79 1.95
N GLU A 531 22.83 29.90 1.73
CA GLU A 531 22.28 31.21 2.05
C GLU A 531 21.23 31.60 1.00
N LEU A 532 20.05 31.96 1.49
CA LEU A 532 19.01 32.59 0.69
C LEU A 532 19.50 33.99 0.35
N ASP A 533 19.84 34.22 -0.91
CA ASP A 533 20.02 35.57 -1.43
C ASP A 533 18.67 36.31 -1.33
N ILE A 534 18.57 37.20 -0.33
CA ILE A 534 17.36 37.89 0.10
C ILE A 534 16.79 38.76 -1.03
N ASP A 535 17.63 39.17 -1.99
CA ASP A 535 17.22 40.03 -3.09
C ASP A 535 16.69 39.25 -4.31
N THR A 536 17.02 37.96 -4.47
CA THR A 536 16.65 37.20 -5.67
C THR A 536 15.67 36.06 -5.46
N ASN A 537 15.42 35.65 -4.20
CA ASN A 537 14.51 34.54 -3.86
C ASN A 537 14.81 33.25 -4.68
N LYS A 538 16.06 33.08 -5.10
CA LYS A 538 16.56 31.89 -5.80
C LYS A 538 17.54 31.19 -4.86
N LEU A 539 17.33 29.89 -4.66
CA LEU A 539 18.39 29.01 -4.19
C LEU A 539 19.45 28.96 -5.29
N VAL A 540 20.51 29.74 -5.13
CA VAL A 540 21.70 29.63 -5.97
C VAL A 540 22.63 28.67 -5.25
N ALA A 541 22.69 27.43 -5.73
CA ALA A 541 23.80 26.55 -5.40
C ALA A 541 24.92 26.88 -6.41
N SER A 542 25.93 27.65 -6.01
CA SER A 542 27.20 27.73 -6.73
C SER A 542 28.21 26.78 -6.09
N PRO A 543 29.07 26.10 -6.88
CA PRO A 543 30.14 25.26 -6.37
C PRO A 543 31.15 26.02 -5.52
#